data_AF-A0A2V1CX22-F1
#
_entry.id   AF-A0A2V1CX22-F1
#
_cell.length_a   1.000
_cell.length_b   1.000
_cell.length_c   1.000
_cell.angle_alpha   90.00
_cell.angle_beta   90.00
_cell.angle_gamma   90.00
#
_symmetry.space_group_name_H-M   'P 1'
#
loop_
_entity.id
_entity.type
_entity.pdbx_description
1 polymer ?
#
loop_
_entity_poly.entity_id
_entity_poly.type
_entity_poly.pdbx_seq_one_letter_code
_entity_poly.pdbx_strand_id
1 'polypeptide(L)'
;SLRPSSSESGTSVLSASDWRKIERLLRKVVEDTHNKQSQVLSQTIHTISVQKQILEHENTRLKEALINEKKRRQRGKPLLLQPPEEYSGGAVFYSPSKIQAARVLQEEKDEERQRQKQQKTEQAILREEQKKQKAEMLEEKKRQRLIAKEIRVQEKINEAEEREEKRIARQAKQQLQKDIQLSKKGTEQRRKASQPHPQVSEDIQVVDVAASSVVDEGQ
;
A
#
# COMPACT_ATOMS: atom_id res chain seq x y z
N SER A 1 -20.70 6.33 -67.49
CA SER A 1 -21.01 5.81 -66.14
C SER A 1 -19.86 6.13 -65.19
N LEU A 2 -20.17 6.43 -63.93
CA LEU A 2 -19.22 7.06 -63.00
C LEU A 2 -18.19 6.07 -62.43
N ARG A 3 -16.97 6.58 -62.20
CA ARG A 3 -15.86 5.94 -61.50
C ARG A 3 -16.25 5.69 -60.03
N PRO A 4 -16.02 4.49 -59.45
CA PRO A 4 -16.27 4.28 -58.03
C PRO A 4 -15.29 5.13 -57.22
N SER A 5 -15.83 5.94 -56.31
CA SER A 5 -15.03 6.77 -55.40
C SER A 5 -14.29 5.89 -54.39
N SER A 6 -12.98 6.11 -54.24
CA SER A 6 -12.17 5.41 -53.25
C SER A 6 -12.48 5.97 -51.87
N SER A 7 -13.44 5.35 -51.18
CA SER A 7 -13.91 5.79 -49.86
C SER A 7 -12.75 5.86 -48.85
N GLU A 8 -12.63 7.00 -48.19
CA GLU A 8 -11.61 7.26 -47.17
C GLU A 8 -11.77 6.30 -45.99
N SER A 9 -10.83 5.36 -45.87
CA SER A 9 -10.90 4.32 -44.84
C SER A 9 -10.46 4.87 -43.48
N GLY A 10 -11.43 5.30 -42.69
CA GLY A 10 -11.24 5.77 -41.32
C GLY A 10 -10.65 4.71 -40.38
N THR A 11 -9.69 5.15 -39.56
CA THR A 11 -9.32 4.57 -38.25
C THR A 11 -9.27 3.04 -38.14
N SER A 12 -8.51 2.36 -39.01
CA SER A 12 -8.08 0.99 -38.72
C SER A 12 -7.24 0.97 -37.44
N VAL A 13 -7.65 0.19 -36.43
CA VAL A 13 -6.89 0.01 -35.18
C VAL A 13 -5.46 -0.40 -35.52
N LEU A 14 -4.50 0.42 -35.10
CA LEU A 14 -3.09 0.19 -35.39
C LEU A 14 -2.61 -1.03 -34.60
N SER A 15 -2.32 -2.13 -35.30
CA SER A 15 -1.59 -3.23 -34.68
C SER A 15 -0.22 -2.74 -34.24
N ALA A 16 0.16 -3.01 -32.99
CA ALA A 16 1.50 -2.70 -32.49
C ALA A 16 2.62 -3.45 -33.24
N SER A 17 2.29 -4.43 -34.08
CA SER A 17 3.24 -5.11 -34.98
C SER A 17 3.46 -4.36 -36.32
N ASP A 18 2.66 -3.32 -36.63
CA ASP A 18 2.74 -2.51 -37.85
C ASP A 18 3.57 -1.22 -37.65
N TRP A 19 4.82 -1.33 -37.20
CA TRP A 19 5.67 -0.15 -36.91
C TRP A 19 5.73 0.86 -38.07
N ARG A 20 5.69 0.42 -39.34
CA ARG A 20 5.66 1.31 -40.51
C ARG A 20 4.41 2.20 -40.58
N LYS A 21 3.27 1.78 -40.03
CA LYS A 21 2.05 2.62 -39.93
C LYS A 21 2.18 3.60 -38.77
N ILE A 22 2.69 3.14 -37.63
CA ILE A 22 2.93 3.97 -36.43
C ILE A 22 3.96 5.07 -36.75
N GLU A 23 5.06 4.73 -37.42
CA GLU A 23 6.11 5.66 -37.86
C GLU A 23 5.57 6.76 -38.80
N ARG A 24 4.68 6.41 -39.74
CA ARG A 24 4.04 7.42 -40.61
C ARG A 24 3.14 8.38 -39.83
N LEU A 25 2.54 7.94 -38.73
CA LEU A 25 1.72 8.79 -37.86
C LEU A 25 2.58 9.63 -36.94
N LEU A 26 3.66 9.07 -36.38
CA LEU A 26 4.67 9.83 -35.63
C LEU A 26 5.19 11.00 -36.48
N ARG A 27 5.53 10.76 -37.75
CA ARG A 27 5.95 11.81 -38.71
C ARG A 27 4.88 12.81 -39.12
N LYS A 28 3.60 12.56 -38.83
CA LYS A 28 2.49 13.52 -39.04
C LYS A 28 2.18 14.34 -37.77
N VAL A 29 2.47 13.79 -36.60
CA VAL A 29 2.18 14.40 -35.29
C VAL A 29 3.37 15.18 -34.75
N VAL A 30 4.60 14.75 -35.05
CA VAL A 30 5.83 15.41 -34.61
C VAL A 30 6.29 16.42 -35.67
N GLU A 31 6.33 17.70 -35.28
CA GLU A 31 6.72 18.82 -36.13
C GLU A 31 8.18 18.74 -36.60
N ASP A 32 9.12 18.41 -35.70
CA ASP A 32 10.52 18.14 -36.04
C ASP A 32 10.88 16.65 -35.88
N THR A 33 10.83 15.93 -36.99
CA THR A 33 11.21 14.51 -37.07
C THR A 33 12.71 14.25 -36.88
N HIS A 34 13.56 15.28 -36.91
CA HIS A 34 15.01 15.19 -36.69
C HIS A 34 15.42 15.51 -35.24
N ASN A 35 14.48 15.98 -34.40
CA ASN A 35 14.69 16.12 -32.97
C ASN A 35 15.14 14.77 -32.36
N LYS A 36 16.19 14.81 -31.53
CA LYS A 36 16.73 13.65 -30.81
C LYS A 36 15.64 12.84 -30.08
N GLN A 37 14.67 13.52 -29.47
CA GLN A 37 13.55 12.86 -28.80
C GLN A 37 12.65 12.08 -29.78
N SER A 38 12.37 12.66 -30.95
CA SER A 38 11.61 12.00 -32.03
C SER A 38 12.33 10.75 -32.55
N GLN A 39 13.66 10.83 -32.71
CA GLN A 39 14.47 9.70 -33.16
C GLN A 39 14.47 8.55 -32.13
N VAL A 40 14.60 8.87 -30.83
CA VAL A 40 14.51 7.86 -29.75
C VAL A 40 13.12 7.22 -29.70
N LEU A 41 12.04 7.99 -29.87
CA LEU A 41 10.67 7.46 -29.96
C LEU A 41 10.49 6.53 -31.16
N SER A 42 10.96 6.91 -32.35
CA SER A 42 10.94 6.05 -33.55
C SER A 42 11.70 4.73 -33.35
N GLN A 43 12.92 4.79 -32.80
CA GLN A 43 13.75 3.62 -32.52
C GLN A 43 13.13 2.69 -31.48
N THR A 44 12.57 3.24 -30.39
CA THR A 44 11.90 2.44 -29.35
C THR A 44 10.63 1.78 -29.86
N ILE A 45 9.81 2.48 -30.65
CA ILE A 45 8.63 1.91 -31.33
C ILE A 45 9.05 0.77 -32.25
N HIS A 46 10.12 0.93 -33.04
CA HIS A 46 10.64 -0.12 -33.91
C HIS A 46 11.10 -1.34 -33.10
N THR A 47 11.89 -1.12 -32.05
CA THR A 47 12.41 -2.18 -31.16
C THR A 47 11.27 -2.97 -30.51
N ILE A 48 10.28 -2.29 -29.94
CA ILE A 48 9.10 -2.91 -29.31
C ILE A 48 8.29 -3.70 -30.33
N SER A 49 8.10 -3.18 -31.55
CA SER A 49 7.40 -3.90 -32.62
C SER A 49 8.14 -5.17 -33.06
N VAL A 50 9.47 -5.15 -33.16
CA VAL A 50 10.28 -6.33 -33.50
C VAL A 50 10.23 -7.35 -32.37
N GLN A 51 10.39 -6.92 -31.11
CA GLN A 51 10.25 -7.78 -29.94
C GLN A 51 8.85 -8.43 -29.87
N LYS A 52 7.78 -7.67 -30.15
CA LYS A 52 6.40 -8.19 -30.21
C LYS A 52 6.25 -9.27 -31.28
N GLN A 53 6.79 -9.07 -32.48
CA GLN A 53 6.74 -10.07 -33.55
C GLN A 53 7.52 -11.35 -33.17
N ILE A 54 8.69 -11.22 -32.55
CA ILE A 54 9.47 -12.35 -32.04
C ILE A 54 8.66 -13.13 -31.00
N LEU A 55 8.10 -12.44 -29.99
CA LEU A 55 7.26 -13.07 -28.96
C LEU A 55 6.00 -13.72 -29.54
N GLU A 56 5.37 -13.13 -30.57
CA GLU A 56 4.25 -13.72 -31.29
C GLU A 56 4.66 -15.06 -31.95
N HIS A 57 5.80 -15.09 -32.65
CA HIS A 57 6.33 -16.30 -33.30
C HIS A 57 6.84 -17.36 -32.32
N GLU A 58 7.45 -16.96 -31.20
CA GLU A 58 7.82 -17.87 -30.12
C GLU A 58 6.57 -18.50 -29.49
N ASN A 59 5.53 -17.70 -29.26
CA ASN A 59 4.27 -18.19 -28.70
C ASN A 59 3.57 -19.20 -29.64
N THR A 60 3.58 -18.98 -30.97
CA THR A 60 3.05 -19.96 -31.92
C THR A 60 3.90 -21.24 -31.94
N ARG A 61 5.22 -21.14 -31.98
CA ARG A 61 6.13 -22.30 -31.95
C ARG A 61 6.01 -23.10 -30.66
N LEU A 62 5.84 -22.45 -29.51
CA LEU A 62 5.61 -23.11 -28.22
C LEU A 62 4.25 -23.84 -28.18
N LYS A 63 3.19 -23.24 -28.74
CA LYS A 63 1.88 -23.90 -28.91
C LYS A 63 2.00 -25.14 -29.81
N GLU A 64 2.68 -25.03 -30.95
CA GLU A 64 2.94 -26.15 -31.86
C GLU A 64 3.76 -27.27 -31.20
N ALA A 65 4.85 -26.92 -30.50
CA ALA A 65 5.67 -27.87 -29.76
C ALA A 65 4.86 -28.60 -28.68
N LEU A 66 3.99 -27.89 -27.95
CA LEU A 66 3.09 -28.46 -26.95
C LEU A 66 2.04 -29.39 -27.58
N ILE A 67 1.49 -29.06 -28.74
CA ILE A 67 0.59 -29.94 -29.50
C ILE A 67 1.33 -31.21 -29.97
N ASN A 68 2.55 -31.05 -30.49
CA ASN A 68 3.35 -32.16 -31.01
C ASN A 68 3.80 -33.11 -29.87
N GLU A 69 4.21 -32.58 -28.72
CA GLU A 69 4.55 -33.37 -27.54
C GLU A 69 3.31 -34.06 -26.95
N LYS A 70 2.13 -33.40 -26.93
CA LYS A 70 0.86 -34.07 -26.59
C LYS A 70 0.56 -35.25 -27.52
N LYS A 71 0.68 -35.07 -28.84
CA LYS A 71 0.51 -36.14 -29.84
C LYS A 71 1.52 -37.27 -29.65
N ARG A 72 2.80 -36.95 -29.37
CA ARG A 72 3.86 -37.94 -29.08
C ARG A 72 3.53 -38.76 -27.83
N ARG A 73 3.11 -38.10 -26.74
CA ARG A 73 2.68 -38.76 -25.49
C ARG A 73 1.41 -39.59 -25.67
N GLN A 74 0.49 -39.20 -26.55
CA GLN A 74 -0.67 -40.03 -26.90
C GLN A 74 -0.27 -41.31 -27.64
N ARG A 75 0.64 -41.23 -28.62
CA ARG A 75 1.11 -42.41 -29.39
C ARG A 75 1.76 -43.51 -28.52
N GLY A 76 2.42 -43.13 -27.42
CA GLY A 76 3.07 -44.06 -26.50
C GLY A 76 2.17 -44.62 -25.39
N LYS A 77 0.90 -44.18 -25.28
CA LYS A 77 -0.04 -44.72 -24.29
C LYS A 77 -0.76 -45.94 -24.87
N PRO A 78 -0.72 -47.12 -24.21
CA PRO A 78 -1.61 -48.21 -24.58
C PRO A 78 -3.07 -47.81 -24.33
N LEU A 79 -3.96 -48.24 -25.22
CA LEU A 79 -5.40 -48.01 -25.08
C LEU A 79 -5.96 -48.90 -23.94
N LEU A 80 -6.89 -48.39 -23.15
CA LEU A 80 -7.50 -49.11 -22.02
C LEU A 80 -8.55 -50.14 -22.49
N LEU A 81 -8.08 -51.13 -23.24
CA LEU A 81 -8.87 -52.29 -23.65
C LEU A 81 -8.96 -53.27 -22.48
N GLN A 82 -10.17 -53.64 -22.08
CA GLN A 82 -10.38 -54.72 -21.13
C GLN A 82 -10.20 -56.07 -21.85
N PRO A 83 -9.43 -57.02 -21.30
CA PRO A 83 -9.32 -58.36 -21.85
C PRO A 83 -10.68 -59.09 -21.77
N PRO A 84 -10.95 -60.06 -22.66
CA PRO A 84 -12.08 -60.97 -22.51
C PRO A 84 -12.00 -61.74 -21.18
N GLU A 85 -13.15 -62.16 -20.64
CA GLU A 85 -13.21 -62.93 -19.39
C GLU A 85 -12.48 -64.29 -19.52
N GLU A 86 -12.59 -64.95 -20.68
CA GLU A 86 -11.87 -66.17 -21.03
C GLU A 86 -10.55 -65.88 -21.78
N TYR A 87 -9.60 -65.21 -21.11
CA TYR A 87 -8.32 -64.86 -21.73
C TYR A 87 -7.23 -65.94 -21.58
N SER A 88 -7.11 -66.81 -22.58
CA SER A 88 -6.11 -67.90 -22.64
C SER A 88 -4.69 -67.48 -23.09
N GLY A 89 -4.29 -66.22 -22.87
CA GLY A 89 -2.90 -65.75 -23.11
C GLY A 89 -2.48 -65.50 -24.57
N GLY A 90 -3.39 -65.62 -25.55
CA GLY A 90 -3.11 -65.40 -26.97
C GLY A 90 -3.25 -63.94 -27.44
N ALA A 91 -3.04 -63.69 -28.74
CA ALA A 91 -3.33 -62.38 -29.33
C ALA A 91 -4.86 -62.15 -29.43
N VAL A 92 -5.36 -60.99 -28.96
CA VAL A 92 -6.79 -60.63 -29.00
C VAL A 92 -7.05 -59.61 -30.10
N PHE A 93 -7.95 -59.96 -31.03
CA PHE A 93 -8.48 -59.01 -32.01
C PHE A 93 -9.66 -58.25 -31.42
N TYR A 94 -9.61 -56.91 -31.48
CA TYR A 94 -10.67 -56.03 -31.00
C TYR A 94 -11.44 -55.42 -32.17
N SER A 95 -12.78 -55.39 -32.07
CA SER A 95 -13.61 -54.70 -33.06
C SER A 95 -13.43 -53.17 -32.99
N PRO A 96 -13.67 -52.43 -34.09
CA PRO A 96 -13.59 -50.96 -34.08
C PRO A 96 -14.44 -50.29 -33.00
N SER A 97 -15.61 -50.88 -32.68
CA SER A 97 -16.49 -50.42 -31.60
C SER A 97 -15.84 -50.54 -30.21
N LYS A 98 -15.19 -51.67 -29.89
CA LYS A 98 -14.42 -51.82 -28.62
C LYS A 98 -13.27 -50.82 -28.53
N ILE A 99 -12.61 -50.53 -29.65
CA ILE A 99 -11.54 -49.51 -29.73
C ILE A 99 -12.10 -48.10 -29.47
N GLN A 100 -13.28 -47.76 -30.00
CA GLN A 100 -13.95 -46.48 -29.73
C GLN A 100 -14.36 -46.36 -28.25
N ALA A 101 -14.99 -47.39 -27.68
CA ALA A 101 -15.38 -47.40 -26.26
C ALA A 101 -14.18 -47.17 -25.33
N ALA A 102 -13.04 -47.83 -25.59
CA ALA A 102 -11.82 -47.64 -24.81
C ALA A 102 -11.17 -46.25 -24.98
N ARG A 103 -11.44 -45.53 -26.09
CA ARG A 103 -11.03 -44.12 -26.25
C ARG A 103 -11.89 -43.20 -25.39
N VAL A 104 -13.21 -43.37 -25.41
CA VAL A 104 -14.14 -42.59 -24.58
C VAL A 104 -13.79 -42.74 -23.10
N LEU A 105 -13.61 -43.97 -22.61
CA LEU A 105 -13.18 -44.26 -21.23
C LEU A 105 -11.81 -43.64 -20.88
N GLN A 106 -10.90 -43.52 -21.85
CA GLN A 106 -9.59 -42.88 -21.66
C GLN A 106 -9.72 -41.35 -21.59
N GLU A 107 -10.58 -40.77 -22.42
CA GLU A 107 -10.89 -39.33 -22.44
C GLU A 107 -11.57 -38.90 -21.13
N GLU A 108 -12.61 -39.62 -20.68
CA GLU A 108 -13.26 -39.40 -19.38
C GLU A 108 -12.26 -39.42 -18.21
N LYS A 109 -11.34 -40.39 -18.19
CA LYS A 109 -10.28 -40.47 -17.17
C LYS A 109 -9.21 -39.39 -17.30
N ASP A 110 -8.93 -38.88 -18.51
CA ASP A 110 -8.04 -37.73 -18.70
C ASP A 110 -8.75 -36.41 -18.32
N GLU A 111 -10.06 -36.29 -18.50
CA GLU A 111 -10.88 -35.16 -18.04
C GLU A 111 -11.03 -35.13 -16.51
N GLU A 112 -11.37 -36.25 -15.87
CA GLU A 112 -11.53 -36.31 -14.42
C GLU A 112 -10.23 -35.90 -13.71
N ARG A 113 -9.08 -36.38 -14.20
CA ARG A 113 -7.76 -35.97 -13.71
C ARG A 113 -7.44 -34.50 -13.98
N GLN A 114 -8.05 -33.87 -14.98
CA GLN A 114 -7.94 -32.40 -15.19
C GLN A 114 -8.82 -31.64 -14.20
N ARG A 115 -10.08 -32.05 -14.01
CA ARG A 115 -11.01 -31.47 -13.03
C ARG A 115 -10.45 -31.57 -11.60
N GLN A 116 -9.92 -32.72 -11.21
CA GLN A 116 -9.24 -32.91 -9.91
C GLN A 116 -8.00 -32.01 -9.74
N LYS A 117 -7.27 -31.69 -10.81
CA LYS A 117 -6.14 -30.75 -10.77
C LYS A 117 -6.61 -29.31 -10.62
N GLN A 118 -7.64 -28.91 -11.36
CA GLN A 118 -8.27 -27.59 -11.29
C GLN A 118 -8.80 -27.30 -9.88
N GLN A 119 -9.57 -28.24 -9.30
CA GLN A 119 -10.03 -28.16 -7.92
C GLN A 119 -8.89 -28.03 -6.91
N LYS A 120 -7.78 -28.76 -7.10
CA LYS A 120 -6.59 -28.63 -6.23
C LYS A 120 -5.92 -27.26 -6.36
N THR A 121 -5.85 -26.68 -7.56
CA THR A 121 -5.31 -25.32 -7.75
C THR A 121 -6.23 -24.24 -7.16
N GLU A 122 -7.54 -24.35 -7.35
CA GLU A 122 -8.54 -23.45 -6.76
C GLU A 122 -8.48 -23.49 -5.22
N GLN A 123 -8.45 -24.69 -4.64
CA GLN A 123 -8.29 -24.86 -3.19
C GLN A 123 -6.94 -24.31 -2.67
N ALA A 124 -5.86 -24.36 -3.46
CA ALA A 124 -4.59 -23.76 -3.07
C ALA A 124 -4.68 -22.22 -3.04
N ILE A 125 -5.26 -21.61 -4.08
CA ILE A 125 -5.48 -20.16 -4.19
C ILE A 125 -6.34 -19.67 -3.01
N LEU A 126 -7.49 -20.28 -2.76
CA LEU A 126 -8.38 -19.93 -1.65
C LEU A 126 -7.68 -20.04 -0.28
N ARG A 127 -6.81 -21.05 -0.09
CA ARG A 127 -6.02 -21.19 1.15
C ARG A 127 -4.97 -20.08 1.30
N GLU A 128 -4.38 -19.60 0.21
CA GLU A 128 -3.45 -18.47 0.26
C GLU A 128 -4.16 -17.15 0.56
N GLU A 129 -5.31 -16.90 -0.06
CA GLU A 129 -6.15 -15.73 0.21
C GLU A 129 -6.61 -15.69 1.67
N GLN A 130 -7.12 -16.82 2.20
CA GLN A 130 -7.50 -16.93 3.61
C GLN A 130 -6.31 -16.73 4.57
N LYS A 131 -5.09 -17.13 4.18
CA LYS A 131 -3.88 -16.86 4.97
C LYS A 131 -3.53 -15.38 4.98
N LYS A 132 -3.60 -14.69 3.82
CA LYS A 132 -3.35 -13.25 3.69
C LYS A 132 -4.34 -12.44 4.54
N GLN A 133 -5.65 -12.68 4.37
CA GLN A 133 -6.70 -12.05 5.17
C GLN A 133 -6.50 -12.26 6.68
N LYS A 134 -6.15 -13.47 7.11
CA LYS A 134 -5.86 -13.75 8.53
C LYS A 134 -4.60 -13.04 9.04
N ALA A 135 -3.58 -12.86 8.20
CA ALA A 135 -2.38 -12.12 8.55
C ALA A 135 -2.67 -10.62 8.68
N GLU A 136 -3.39 -10.03 7.72
CA GLU A 136 -3.84 -8.63 7.70
C GLU A 136 -4.67 -8.30 8.96
N MET A 137 -5.71 -9.08 9.25
CA MET A 137 -6.54 -8.95 10.46
C MET A 137 -5.73 -9.07 11.77
N LEU A 138 -4.62 -9.81 11.76
CA LEU A 138 -3.74 -9.97 12.92
C LEU A 138 -2.74 -8.82 13.05
N GLU A 139 -2.29 -8.22 11.94
CA GLU A 139 -1.54 -6.97 11.94
C GLU A 139 -2.39 -5.78 12.40
N GLU A 140 -3.62 -5.64 11.91
CA GLU A 140 -4.53 -4.59 12.36
C GLU A 140 -4.77 -4.66 13.87
N LYS A 141 -5.01 -5.85 14.40
CA LYS A 141 -5.13 -6.08 15.85
C LYS A 141 -3.84 -5.73 16.61
N LYS A 142 -2.65 -5.91 16.02
CA LYS A 142 -1.39 -5.43 16.61
C LYS A 142 -1.31 -3.91 16.59
N ARG A 143 -1.63 -3.26 15.46
CA ARG A 143 -1.63 -1.80 15.31
C ARG A 143 -2.60 -1.14 16.30
N GLN A 144 -3.84 -1.64 16.40
CA GLN A 144 -4.83 -1.19 17.39
C GLN A 144 -4.33 -1.31 18.83
N ARG A 145 -3.64 -2.41 19.18
CA ARG A 145 -3.04 -2.60 20.51
C ARG A 145 -1.90 -1.63 20.81
N LEU A 146 -1.14 -1.19 19.81
CA LEU A 146 -0.11 -0.17 19.97
C LEU A 146 -0.74 1.21 20.18
N ILE A 147 -1.71 1.59 19.34
CA ILE A 147 -2.45 2.85 19.47
C ILE A 147 -3.14 2.95 20.85
N ALA A 148 -3.80 1.88 21.30
CA ALA A 148 -4.45 1.83 22.62
C ALA A 148 -3.45 1.87 23.80
N LYS A 149 -2.18 1.50 23.60
CA LYS A 149 -1.12 1.72 24.61
C LYS A 149 -0.67 3.17 24.62
N GLU A 150 -0.47 3.77 23.45
CA GLU A 150 -0.05 5.17 23.30
C GLU A 150 -1.07 6.11 23.96
N ILE A 151 -2.36 5.94 23.63
CA ILE A 151 -3.46 6.69 24.25
C ILE A 151 -3.44 6.56 25.77
N ARG A 152 -3.28 5.34 26.32
CA ARG A 152 -3.20 5.12 27.77
C ARG A 152 -1.97 5.73 28.45
N VAL A 153 -0.88 5.99 27.71
CA VAL A 153 0.28 6.70 28.23
C VAL A 153 0.02 8.20 28.22
N GLN A 154 -0.51 8.74 27.12
CA GLN A 154 -0.91 10.14 26.99
C GLN A 154 -1.98 10.53 28.01
N GLU A 155 -3.03 9.73 28.19
CA GLU A 155 -4.06 9.93 29.22
C GLU A 155 -3.46 10.06 30.63
N LYS A 156 -2.45 9.24 30.96
CA LYS A 156 -1.77 9.30 32.26
C LYS A 156 -0.86 10.51 32.43
N ILE A 157 -0.22 10.96 31.35
CA ILE A 157 0.59 12.17 31.35
C ILE A 157 -0.34 13.37 31.56
N ASN A 158 -1.37 13.51 30.73
CA ASN A 158 -2.37 14.58 30.81
C ASN A 158 -3.06 14.60 32.19
N GLU A 159 -3.41 13.43 32.77
CA GLU A 159 -4.00 13.36 34.11
C GLU A 159 -3.01 13.78 35.20
N ALA A 160 -1.71 13.47 35.06
CA ALA A 160 -0.68 13.93 35.99
C ALA A 160 -0.45 15.45 35.89
N GLU A 161 -0.41 16.00 34.67
CA GLU A 161 -0.32 17.44 34.40
C GLU A 161 -1.51 18.19 34.98
N GLU A 162 -2.75 17.75 34.69
CA GLU A 162 -3.97 18.37 35.20
C GLU A 162 -4.04 18.30 36.75
N ARG A 163 -3.49 17.24 37.37
CA ARG A 163 -3.36 17.16 38.84
C ARG A 163 -2.37 18.17 39.39
N GLU A 164 -1.22 18.40 38.75
CA GLU A 164 -0.26 19.42 39.17
C GLU A 164 -0.78 20.85 38.91
N GLU A 165 -1.43 21.11 37.78
CA GLU A 165 -2.12 22.39 37.54
C GLU A 165 -3.17 22.68 38.63
N LYS A 166 -3.98 21.68 39.01
CA LYS A 166 -4.92 21.78 40.13
C LYS A 166 -4.23 22.05 41.47
N ARG A 167 -3.01 21.56 41.69
CA ARG A 167 -2.21 21.87 42.90
C ARG A 167 -1.68 23.30 42.87
N ILE A 168 -1.09 23.74 41.76
CA ILE A 168 -0.58 25.09 41.55
C ILE A 168 -1.71 26.12 41.71
N ALA A 169 -2.86 25.90 41.05
CA ALA A 169 -4.03 26.78 41.15
C ALA A 169 -4.57 26.88 42.59
N ARG A 170 -4.55 25.79 43.37
CA ARG A 170 -4.91 25.81 44.80
C ARG A 170 -3.91 26.62 45.63
N GLN A 171 -2.61 26.47 45.39
CA GLN A 171 -1.56 27.21 46.09
C GLN A 171 -1.64 28.72 45.77
N ALA A 172 -1.75 29.08 44.49
CA ALA A 172 -1.92 30.47 44.05
C ALA A 172 -3.17 31.11 44.68
N LYS A 173 -4.29 30.40 44.72
CA LYS A 173 -5.52 30.87 45.39
C LYS A 173 -5.32 31.09 46.90
N GLN A 174 -4.56 30.22 47.58
CA GLN A 174 -4.25 30.40 49.00
C GLN A 174 -3.29 31.58 49.26
N GLN A 175 -2.29 31.80 48.40
CA GLN A 175 -1.41 32.97 48.47
C GLN A 175 -2.23 34.26 48.30
N LEU A 176 -3.01 34.36 47.22
CA LEU A 176 -3.83 35.53 46.91
C LEU A 176 -4.86 35.83 48.03
N GLN A 177 -5.40 34.81 48.72
CA GLN A 177 -6.21 35.01 49.92
C GLN A 177 -5.43 35.60 51.10
N LYS A 178 -4.19 35.17 51.34
CA LYS A 178 -3.31 35.74 52.39
C LYS A 178 -2.97 37.19 52.06
N ASP A 179 -2.65 37.50 50.81
CA ASP A 179 -2.29 38.86 50.37
C ASP A 179 -3.46 39.85 50.48
N ILE A 180 -4.69 39.39 50.19
CA ILE A 180 -5.92 40.15 50.46
C ILE A 180 -6.12 40.40 51.96
N GLN A 181 -5.81 39.44 52.84
CA GLN A 181 -5.91 39.64 54.29
C GLN A 181 -4.85 40.61 54.82
N LEU A 182 -3.61 40.51 54.32
CA LEU A 182 -2.51 41.41 54.68
C LEU A 182 -2.77 42.86 54.22
N SER A 183 -3.21 43.07 52.98
CA SER A 183 -3.53 44.40 52.46
C SER A 183 -4.72 45.07 53.18
N LYS A 184 -5.70 44.28 53.65
CA LYS A 184 -6.77 44.78 54.54
C LYS A 184 -6.24 45.23 55.90
N LYS A 185 -5.36 44.46 56.55
CA LYS A 185 -4.68 44.89 57.79
C LYS A 185 -3.84 46.16 57.59
N GLY A 186 -3.10 46.25 56.47
CA GLY A 186 -2.31 47.42 56.13
C GLY A 186 -3.14 48.68 55.89
N THR A 187 -4.34 48.55 55.29
CA THR A 187 -5.24 49.70 55.10
C THR A 187 -5.94 50.13 56.39
N GLU A 188 -6.24 49.22 57.32
CA GLU A 188 -6.72 49.60 58.66
C GLU A 188 -5.63 50.32 59.48
N GLN A 189 -4.38 49.86 59.45
CA GLN A 189 -3.27 50.55 60.10
C GLN A 189 -3.00 51.93 59.47
N ARG A 190 -3.03 52.04 58.14
CA ARG A 190 -2.82 53.32 57.45
C ARG A 190 -3.94 54.34 57.70
N ARG A 191 -5.19 53.90 57.88
CA ARG A 191 -6.32 54.74 58.35
C ARG A 191 -6.18 55.18 59.81
N LYS A 192 -5.41 54.44 60.63
CA LYS A 192 -5.11 54.79 62.02
C LYS A 192 -3.89 55.72 62.16
N ALA A 193 -3.04 55.77 61.15
CA ALA A 193 -1.89 56.68 61.05
C ALA A 193 -2.21 58.03 60.36
N SER A 194 -3.45 58.24 59.90
CA SER A 194 -3.90 59.48 59.25
C SER A 194 -4.86 60.27 60.15
N GLN A 195 -4.35 60.77 61.28
CA GLN A 195 -4.94 61.82 62.11
C GLN A 195 -3.84 62.91 62.29
N PRO A 196 -4.09 64.18 61.94
CA PRO A 196 -3.06 65.23 62.00
C PRO A 196 -2.97 65.84 63.41
N HIS A 197 -1.77 66.26 63.87
CA HIS A 197 -1.53 67.42 64.76
C HIS A 197 -0.01 67.71 64.97
N PRO A 198 0.44 68.83 65.61
CA PRO A 198 1.38 69.75 64.96
C PRO A 198 2.82 69.82 65.54
N GLN A 199 3.57 70.83 65.09
CA GLN A 199 5.02 71.10 65.19
C GLN A 199 5.56 71.52 66.57
N VAL A 200 6.91 71.72 66.60
CA VAL A 200 7.82 72.33 67.63
C VAL A 200 8.43 71.28 68.59
N SER A 201 9.76 71.12 68.75
CA SER A 201 10.97 71.75 68.14
C SER A 201 12.25 70.86 68.22
N GLU A 202 13.35 71.38 67.65
CA GLU A 202 14.81 71.29 67.96
C GLU A 202 15.34 70.32 69.07
N ASP A 203 16.54 69.73 68.99
CA ASP A 203 17.78 70.24 68.36
C ASP A 203 18.77 69.15 67.85
N ILE A 204 19.88 69.59 67.22
CA ILE A 204 20.79 68.87 66.32
C ILE A 204 21.95 68.13 67.04
N GLN A 205 22.37 66.96 66.50
CA GLN A 205 23.82 66.68 66.32
C GLN A 205 24.14 65.66 65.22
N VAL A 206 25.26 65.89 64.54
CA VAL A 206 25.69 65.29 63.26
C VAL A 206 26.95 64.44 63.49
N VAL A 207 27.01 63.24 62.93
CA VAL A 207 28.26 62.66 62.39
C VAL A 207 27.95 61.75 61.19
N ASP A 208 28.69 61.92 60.09
CA ASP A 208 28.69 61.03 58.92
C ASP A 208 29.23 59.61 59.22
N VAL A 209 28.98 58.66 58.30
CA VAL A 209 30.06 58.02 57.49
C VAL A 209 29.49 57.01 56.47
N ALA A 210 29.76 57.31 55.20
CA ALA A 210 30.04 56.45 54.04
C ALA A 210 29.39 55.04 53.86
N ALA A 211 28.50 54.98 52.87
CA ALA A 211 28.70 54.34 51.56
C ALA A 211 28.80 52.81 51.34
N SER A 212 28.32 52.44 50.14
CA SER A 212 28.49 51.20 49.37
C SER A 212 27.77 49.94 49.84
N SER A 213 27.37 48.99 48.99
CA SER A 213 27.18 48.81 47.52
C SER A 213 27.19 47.27 47.30
N VAL A 214 26.86 46.78 46.08
CA VAL A 214 27.10 45.38 45.61
C VAL A 214 26.14 44.34 46.27
N VAL A 215 25.10 43.80 45.63
CA VAL A 215 25.01 42.98 44.40
C VAL A 215 25.79 41.66 44.50
N ASP A 216 25.11 40.51 44.64
CA ASP A 216 25.58 39.28 43.98
C ASP A 216 24.45 38.25 43.75
N GLU A 217 24.65 37.42 42.73
CA GLU A 217 23.81 36.26 42.37
C GLU A 217 24.21 35.01 43.19
N GLY A 218 23.43 33.92 43.12
CA GLY A 218 23.69 32.76 44.00
C GLY A 218 22.94 31.46 43.71
N GLN A 219 22.97 31.01 42.44
CA GLN A 219 22.74 29.62 41.95
C GLN A 219 21.39 28.92 42.24
#